data_AF-A0A9E0I3J2-F1
#
_entry.id   AF-A0A9E0I3J2-F1
#
_cell.length_a   1.000
_cell.length_b   1.000
_cell.length_c   1.000
_cell.angle_alpha   90.00
_cell.angle_beta   90.00
_cell.angle_gamma   90.00
#
_symmetry.space_group_name_H-M   'P 1'
#
loop_
_entity.id
_entity.type
_entity.pdbx_description
1 polymer ?
#
loop_
_entity_poly.entity_id
_entity_poly.type
_entity_poly.pdbx_seq_one_letter_code
_entity_poly.pdbx_strand_id
1 'polypeptide(L)'
;MPNTALPTLAELENANEFQARHLGPWDEEQAQMLSVVGVASREALMAGVVPASIRRTAPMDLPAPVTEAQALAELKAIAQQNKVMRNFIGQGYYGTHIPGVILRNILE
;
A
#
# COMPACT_ATOMS: atom_id res chain seq x y z
N MET A 1 -36.56 21.99 8.31
CA MET A 1 -36.05 20.70 7.80
C MET A 1 -34.57 20.87 7.57
N PRO A 2 -33.66 20.13 8.24
CA PRO A 2 -32.26 20.22 7.90
C PRO A 2 -32.08 19.63 6.49
N ASN A 3 -31.51 20.42 5.60
CA ASN A 3 -31.12 20.03 4.26
C ASN A 3 -29.91 19.10 4.37
N THR A 4 -30.14 17.80 4.49
CA THR A 4 -29.06 16.81 4.49
C THR A 4 -28.57 16.69 3.05
N ALA A 5 -27.45 17.34 2.74
CA ALA A 5 -26.80 17.20 1.44
C ALA A 5 -26.53 15.71 1.18
N LEU A 6 -26.84 15.26 -0.04
CA LEU A 6 -26.52 13.90 -0.46
C LEU A 6 -24.99 13.69 -0.44
N PRO A 7 -24.51 12.50 -0.07
CA PRO A 7 -23.09 12.20 -0.08
C PRO A 7 -22.51 12.37 -1.49
N THR A 8 -21.29 12.87 -1.55
CA THR A 8 -20.51 12.96 -2.79
C THR A 8 -20.08 11.58 -3.26
N LEU A 9 -19.76 11.44 -4.55
CA LEU A 9 -19.28 10.16 -5.08
C LEU A 9 -18.01 9.67 -4.36
N ALA A 10 -17.10 10.57 -4.02
CA ALA A 10 -15.87 10.25 -3.29
C ALA A 10 -16.13 9.68 -1.89
N GLU A 11 -17.18 10.15 -1.20
CA GLU A 11 -17.57 9.63 0.13
C GLU A 11 -18.19 8.22 0.05
N LEU A 12 -18.59 7.79 -1.15
CA LEU A 12 -19.12 6.45 -1.40
C LEU A 12 -18.02 5.46 -1.85
N GLU A 13 -16.80 5.93 -2.11
CA GLU A 13 -15.67 5.08 -2.51
C GLU A 13 -15.02 4.38 -1.31
N ASN A 14 -14.56 3.15 -1.49
CA ASN A 14 -13.79 2.43 -0.46
C ASN A 14 -12.29 2.73 -0.61
N ALA A 15 -11.83 3.82 -0.01
CA ALA A 15 -10.41 4.20 -0.03
C ALA A 15 -9.46 3.16 0.63
N ASN A 16 -9.99 2.20 1.40
CA ASN A 16 -9.20 1.17 2.09
C ASN A 16 -9.21 -0.19 1.38
N GLU A 17 -9.73 -0.27 0.15
CA GLU A 17 -9.88 -1.54 -0.59
C GLU A 17 -8.58 -2.35 -0.74
N PHE A 18 -7.42 -1.69 -0.72
CA PHE A 18 -6.11 -2.34 -0.80
C PHE A 18 -5.84 -3.22 0.43
N GLN A 19 -6.25 -2.79 1.62
CA GLN A 19 -5.93 -3.49 2.88
C GLN A 19 -6.50 -4.91 2.89
N ALA A 20 -7.72 -5.09 2.41
CA ALA A 20 -8.38 -6.40 2.32
C ALA A 20 -7.75 -7.34 1.29
N ARG A 21 -7.04 -6.81 0.29
CA ARG A 21 -6.28 -7.61 -0.70
C ARG A 21 -4.85 -7.90 -0.24
N HIS A 22 -4.30 -7.05 0.62
CA HIS A 22 -2.94 -7.15 1.13
C HIS A 22 -2.84 -7.99 2.42
N LEU A 23 -3.82 -7.86 3.31
CA LEU A 23 -3.88 -8.62 4.56
C LEU A 23 -4.59 -9.95 4.30
N GLY A 24 -3.88 -11.06 4.44
CA GLY A 24 -4.42 -12.39 4.24
C GLY A 24 -5.42 -12.82 5.32
N PRO A 25 -5.05 -12.79 6.62
CA PRO A 25 -5.93 -13.26 7.69
C PRO A 25 -7.11 -12.33 7.97
N TRP A 26 -8.32 -12.88 7.90
CA TRP A 26 -9.55 -12.19 8.30
C TRP A 26 -9.78 -12.28 9.80
N ASP A 27 -10.79 -11.56 10.30
CA ASP A 27 -11.04 -11.44 11.74
C ASP A 27 -11.17 -12.78 12.47
N GLU A 28 -11.80 -13.78 11.84
CA GLU A 28 -11.95 -15.14 12.40
C GLU A 28 -10.61 -15.87 12.51
N GLU A 29 -9.78 -15.80 11.46
CA GLU A 29 -8.45 -16.39 11.44
C GLU A 29 -7.53 -15.70 12.44
N GLN A 30 -7.60 -14.37 12.53
CA GLN A 30 -6.87 -13.60 13.53
C GLN A 30 -7.28 -13.99 14.95
N ALA A 31 -8.57 -14.15 15.23
CA ALA A 31 -9.06 -14.60 16.53
C ALA A 31 -8.56 -16.02 16.87
N GLN A 32 -8.59 -16.94 15.89
CA GLN A 32 -8.04 -18.29 16.07
C GLN A 32 -6.55 -18.26 16.40
N MET A 33 -5.76 -17.47 15.65
CA MET A 33 -4.33 -17.32 15.88
C MET A 33 -4.03 -16.74 17.26
N LEU A 34 -4.74 -15.70 17.68
CA LEU A 34 -4.56 -15.07 19.00
C LEU A 34 -4.88 -16.04 20.15
N SER A 35 -5.91 -16.89 19.97
CA SER A 35 -6.25 -17.95 20.92
C SER A 35 -5.12 -18.96 21.10
N VAL A 36 -4.50 -19.41 20.00
CA VAL A 36 -3.34 -20.32 20.04
C VAL A 36 -2.15 -19.70 20.76
N VAL A 37 -1.90 -18.41 20.53
CA VAL A 37 -0.83 -17.66 21.20
C VAL A 37 -1.16 -17.37 22.68
N GLY A 38 -2.42 -17.45 23.07
CA GLY A 38 -2.88 -17.22 24.45
C GLY A 38 -3.01 -15.75 24.82
N VAL A 39 -3.32 -14.87 23.86
CA VAL A 39 -3.46 -13.42 24.07
C VAL A 39 -4.85 -12.93 23.64
N ALA A 40 -5.37 -11.92 24.34
CA ALA A 40 -6.76 -11.48 24.18
C ALA A 40 -7.00 -10.60 22.94
N SER A 41 -5.97 -9.91 22.43
CA SER A 41 -6.07 -9.05 21.25
C SER A 41 -4.72 -8.82 20.59
N ARG A 42 -4.73 -8.24 19.39
CA ARG A 42 -3.53 -7.81 18.68
C ARG A 42 -2.78 -6.70 19.43
N GLU A 43 -3.49 -5.80 20.09
CA GLU A 43 -2.90 -4.74 20.92
C GLU A 43 -2.21 -5.32 22.15
N ALA A 44 -2.82 -6.34 22.79
CA ALA A 44 -2.21 -7.07 23.90
C ALA A 44 -0.94 -7.81 23.46
N LEU A 45 -0.99 -8.46 22.29
CA LEU A 45 0.18 -9.09 21.67
C LEU A 45 1.30 -8.07 21.45
N MET A 46 0.99 -6.92 20.84
CA MET A 46 1.97 -5.86 20.59
C MET A 46 2.60 -5.32 21.89
N ALA A 47 1.81 -5.15 22.96
CA ALA A 47 2.32 -4.67 24.24
C ALA A 47 3.24 -5.69 24.93
N GLY A 48 3.01 -6.99 24.72
CA GLY A 48 3.87 -8.05 25.24
C GLY A 48 5.17 -8.24 24.46
N VAL A 49 5.22 -7.83 23.19
CA VAL A 49 6.37 -8.05 22.29
C VAL A 49 7.25 -6.81 22.12
N VAL A 50 6.66 -5.63 21.99
CA VAL A 50 7.40 -4.39 21.70
C VAL A 50 7.60 -3.59 23.00
N PRO A 51 8.84 -3.39 23.48
CA PRO A 51 9.10 -2.60 24.68
C PRO A 51 8.55 -1.18 24.57
N ALA A 52 7.88 -0.72 25.64
CA ALA A 52 7.25 0.60 25.66
C ALA A 52 8.24 1.75 25.40
N SER A 53 9.51 1.59 25.79
CA SER A 53 10.57 2.59 25.59
C SER A 53 10.88 2.89 24.13
N ILE A 54 10.56 1.97 23.21
CA ILE A 54 10.81 2.14 21.76
C ILE A 54 9.53 2.17 20.94
N ARG A 55 8.36 1.98 21.56
CA ARG A 55 7.07 1.98 20.87
C ARG A 55 6.68 3.41 20.51
N ARG A 56 6.34 3.64 19.24
CA ARG A 56 5.78 4.93 18.80
C ARG A 56 4.40 5.17 19.43
N THR A 57 4.21 6.35 20.01
CA THR A 57 2.98 6.75 20.70
C THR A 57 1.97 7.48 19.79
N ALA A 58 2.46 8.13 18.73
CA ALA A 58 1.64 8.80 17.74
C ALA A 58 1.44 7.93 16.48
N PRO A 59 0.32 8.11 15.75
CA PRO A 59 0.16 7.60 14.38
C PRO A 59 1.26 8.11 13.44
N MET A 60 1.38 7.49 12.26
CA MET A 60 2.26 8.06 11.22
C MET A 60 1.62 9.31 10.63
N ASP A 61 2.44 10.31 10.35
CA ASP A 61 2.06 11.48 9.56
C ASP A 61 2.15 11.11 8.07
N LEU A 62 1.08 10.53 7.55
CA LEU A 62 0.96 10.10 6.16
C LEU A 62 -0.31 10.70 5.53
N PRO A 63 -0.33 10.91 4.20
CA PRO A 63 -1.56 11.24 3.49
C PRO A 63 -2.65 10.20 3.72
N ALA A 64 -3.90 10.61 3.50
CA ALA A 64 -5.02 9.69 3.51
C ALA A 64 -4.79 8.54 2.50
N PRO A 65 -5.25 7.32 2.82
CA PRO A 65 -5.15 6.20 1.89
C PRO A 65 -5.94 6.50 0.61
N VAL A 66 -5.46 5.95 -0.50
CA VAL A 66 -6.09 6.03 -1.82
C VAL A 66 -6.34 4.63 -2.34
N THR A 67 -7.24 4.49 -3.30
CA THR A 67 -7.48 3.21 -3.99
C THR A 67 -6.27 2.80 -4.83
N GLU A 68 -6.19 1.53 -5.23
CA GLU A 68 -5.10 1.07 -6.11
C GLU A 68 -5.10 1.82 -7.45
N ALA A 69 -6.30 2.06 -8.00
CA ALA A 69 -6.46 2.77 -9.26
C ALA A 69 -5.96 4.22 -9.16
N GLN A 70 -6.27 4.91 -8.05
CA GLN A 70 -5.79 6.27 -7.78
C GLN A 70 -4.27 6.29 -7.61
N ALA A 71 -3.69 5.35 -6.86
CA ALA A 71 -2.24 5.25 -6.68
C ALA A 71 -1.50 5.06 -8.01
N LEU A 72 -1.99 4.18 -8.90
CA LEU A 72 -1.41 3.99 -10.23
C LEU A 72 -1.54 5.25 -11.11
N ALA A 73 -2.67 5.95 -11.03
CA ALA A 73 -2.87 7.19 -11.76
C ALA A 73 -1.91 8.29 -11.30
N GLU A 74 -1.72 8.44 -9.98
CA GLU A 74 -0.79 9.38 -9.39
C GLU A 74 0.67 9.07 -9.78
N LEU A 75 1.10 7.81 -9.62
CA LEU A 75 2.44 7.37 -10.02
C LEU A 75 2.70 7.59 -11.52
N LYS A 76 1.68 7.36 -12.36
CA LYS A 76 1.78 7.62 -13.80
C LYS A 76 1.95 9.12 -14.09
N ALA A 77 1.24 9.99 -13.38
CA ALA A 77 1.38 11.43 -13.53
C ALA A 77 2.78 11.92 -13.12
N ILE A 78 3.36 11.33 -12.06
CA ILE A 78 4.75 11.60 -11.66
C ILE A 78 5.72 11.10 -12.74
N ALA A 79 5.56 9.85 -13.19
CA ALA A 79 6.44 9.24 -14.20
C ALA A 79 6.45 10.00 -15.53
N GLN A 80 5.35 10.64 -15.91
CA GLN A 80 5.25 11.47 -17.13
C GLN A 80 6.14 12.71 -17.12
N GLN A 81 6.63 13.12 -15.95
CA GLN A 81 7.57 14.25 -15.84
C GLN A 81 8.99 13.87 -16.29
N ASN A 82 9.29 12.57 -16.40
CA ASN A 82 10.60 12.09 -16.84
C ASN A 82 10.81 12.33 -18.34
N LYS A 83 12.03 12.71 -18.72
CA LYS A 83 12.45 12.85 -20.12
C LYS A 83 13.26 11.64 -20.55
N VAL A 84 12.64 10.74 -21.30
CA VAL A 84 13.34 9.58 -21.88
C VAL A 84 14.13 10.02 -23.11
N MET A 85 15.46 10.05 -22.98
CA MET A 85 16.38 10.44 -24.04
C MET A 85 17.24 9.25 -24.51
N ARG A 86 17.79 9.35 -25.71
CA ARG A 86 18.88 8.46 -26.14
C ARG A 86 20.16 8.89 -25.40
N ASN A 87 20.53 8.12 -24.39
CA ASN A 87 21.67 8.43 -23.53
C ASN A 87 22.92 7.68 -24.00
N PHE A 88 24.00 8.42 -24.27
CA PHE A 88 25.32 7.88 -24.64
C PHE A 88 26.41 8.30 -23.64
N ILE A 89 26.02 8.57 -22.39
CA ILE A 89 26.93 9.01 -21.32
C ILE A 89 27.98 7.92 -21.01
N GLY A 90 27.61 6.64 -21.13
CA GLY A 90 28.47 5.50 -20.79
C GLY A 90 28.55 5.29 -19.28
N GLN A 91 29.77 5.13 -18.76
CA GLN A 91 30.04 4.91 -17.33
C GLN A 91 29.38 3.64 -16.74
N GLY A 92 29.34 2.56 -17.54
CA GLY A 92 28.84 1.25 -17.08
C GLY A 92 27.36 1.01 -17.33
N TYR A 93 26.59 1.99 -17.83
CA TYR A 93 25.20 1.82 -18.23
C TYR A 93 25.02 2.09 -19.72
N TYR A 94 24.49 1.10 -20.43
CA TYR A 94 24.28 1.13 -21.87
C TYR A 94 22.84 0.73 -22.18
N GLY A 95 22.15 1.50 -23.01
CA GLY A 95 20.80 1.16 -23.46
C GLY A 95 20.78 -0.19 -24.18
N THR A 96 19.75 -0.99 -23.93
CA THR A 96 19.61 -2.33 -24.50
C THR A 96 18.18 -2.59 -24.97
N HIS A 97 18.02 -3.46 -25.95
CA HIS A 97 16.73 -3.96 -26.38
C HIS A 97 16.39 -5.22 -25.57
N ILE A 98 15.52 -5.09 -24.58
CA ILE A 98 15.04 -6.24 -23.81
C ILE A 98 14.07 -7.05 -24.69
N PRO A 99 14.32 -8.34 -24.96
CA PRO A 99 13.41 -9.15 -25.75
C PRO A 99 12.03 -9.25 -25.07
N GLY A 100 10.95 -9.00 -25.81
CA GLY A 100 9.60 -8.94 -25.25
C GLY A 100 9.14 -10.21 -24.54
N VAL A 101 9.62 -11.38 -24.98
CA VAL A 101 9.33 -12.66 -24.30
C VAL A 101 9.98 -12.77 -22.93
N ILE A 102 11.17 -12.18 -22.75
CA ILE A 102 11.86 -12.13 -21.47
C ILE A 102 11.19 -11.12 -20.56
N LEU A 103 10.86 -9.94 -21.09
CA LEU A 103 10.12 -8.93 -20.32
C LEU A 103 8.81 -9.52 -19.78
N ARG A 104 8.00 -10.11 -20.66
CA ARG A 104 6.65 -10.60 -20.35
C ARG A 104 6.58 -11.86 -19.48
N ASN A 105 7.53 -12.78 -19.63
CA ASN A 105 7.42 -14.11 -19.02
C ASN A 105 8.45 -14.37 -17.91
N ILE A 106 9.37 -13.43 -17.68
CA ILE A 106 10.37 -13.54 -16.62
C ILE A 106 10.26 -12.35 -15.67
N LEU A 107 10.23 -11.12 -16.17
CA LEU A 107 10.13 -9.96 -15.28
C LEU A 107 8.68 -9.76 -14.80
N GLU A 108 7.73 -9.63 -15.73
CA GLU A 108 6.30 -9.42 -15.44
C GLU A 108 5.38 -9.62 -16.65
#